data_AF-A0A960FIN3-F1
#
_entry.id   AF-A0A960FIN3-F1
#
_cell.length_a   1.000
_cell.length_b   1.000
_cell.length_c   1.000
_cell.angle_alpha   90.00
_cell.angle_beta   90.00
_cell.angle_gamma   90.00
#
_symmetry.space_group_name_H-M   'P 1'
#
loop_
_entity.id
_entity.type
_entity.pdbx_description
1 polymer ?
#
loop_
_entity_poly.entity_id
_entity_poly.type
_entity_poly.pdbx_seq_one_letter_code
_entity_poly.pdbx_strand_id
1 'polypeptide(L)'
;MLPLVVRAPQNFWLPNLDTDRDGAPGLRIGRGGTLATGDPVRMQRFSLDPTEAVTISGKLRLEVWAAPAEGRKRQVELVAGLVRCNDTTGVCTVLATDTEKWKGDRGDFERRRFDFGRHQVALAADEHLEIWLVVASESQEDLVVAFDAGWYTSNLEVSR
;
A
#
# COMPACT_ATOMS: atom_id res chain seq x y z
N MET A 1 6.74 6.32 6.85
CA MET A 1 6.90 5.46 5.65
C MET A 1 7.42 4.12 6.13
N LEU A 2 6.92 3.00 5.59
CA LEU A 2 7.31 1.66 6.04
C LEU A 2 8.12 0.94 4.96
N PRO A 3 9.08 0.07 5.30
CA PRO A 3 9.78 -0.74 4.31
C PRO A 3 8.85 -1.80 3.73
N LEU A 4 8.98 -2.08 2.44
CA LEU A 4 8.40 -3.25 1.79
C LEU A 4 9.26 -4.46 2.13
N VAL A 5 8.82 -5.30 3.07
CA VAL A 5 9.60 -6.47 3.49
C VAL A 5 9.09 -7.73 2.81
N VAL A 6 9.97 -8.43 2.08
CA VAL A 6 9.70 -9.77 1.54
C VAL A 6 10.02 -10.81 2.61
N ARG A 7 9.14 -10.95 3.61
CA ARG A 7 9.26 -11.99 4.67
C ARG A 7 7.89 -12.55 5.03
N ALA A 8 7.87 -13.77 5.58
CA ALA A 8 6.68 -14.30 6.23
C ALA A 8 6.34 -13.38 7.43
N PRO A 9 5.06 -13.03 7.65
CA PRO A 9 4.70 -12.10 8.70
C PRO A 9 5.05 -12.69 10.07
N GLN A 10 5.57 -11.85 10.96
CA GLN A 10 6.17 -12.34 12.21
C GLN A 10 5.23 -12.29 13.42
N ASN A 11 4.06 -11.64 13.30
CA ASN A 11 3.15 -11.39 14.42
C ASN A 11 1.82 -12.13 14.25
N PHE A 12 1.29 -12.75 15.30
CA PHE A 12 -0.03 -13.42 15.25
C PHE A 12 -1.22 -12.45 15.34
N TRP A 13 -0.99 -11.18 15.69
CA TRP A 13 -1.98 -10.09 15.79
C TRP A 13 -1.72 -9.00 14.75
N LEU A 14 -2.58 -7.97 14.67
CA LEU A 14 -2.38 -6.76 13.86
C LEU A 14 -1.52 -5.75 14.63
N PRO A 15 -0.19 -5.71 14.47
CA PRO A 15 0.62 -4.68 15.10
C PRO A 15 0.28 -3.30 14.52
N ASN A 16 0.46 -2.27 15.31
CA ASN A 16 0.60 -0.92 14.79
C ASN A 16 2.08 -0.67 14.53
N LEU A 17 2.47 -0.58 13.26
CA LEU A 17 3.85 -0.34 12.86
C LEU A 17 4.12 1.12 12.43
N ASP A 18 3.08 1.97 12.42
CA ASP A 18 3.17 3.41 12.14
C ASP A 18 2.60 4.20 13.32
N THR A 19 3.18 3.97 14.50
CA THR A 19 2.74 4.58 15.77
C THR A 19 2.87 6.10 15.80
N ASP A 20 3.70 6.65 14.91
CA ASP A 20 3.87 8.09 14.75
C ASP A 20 2.63 8.73 14.10
N ARG A 21 1.80 7.94 13.40
CA ARG A 21 0.55 8.41 12.79
C ARG A 21 -0.64 8.30 13.74
N ASP A 22 -0.86 7.13 14.33
CA ASP A 22 -1.94 6.89 15.29
C ASP A 22 -1.61 5.73 16.24
N GLY A 23 -2.49 5.44 17.21
CA GLY A 23 -2.37 4.32 18.15
C GLY A 23 -3.21 3.08 17.83
N ALA A 24 -3.87 3.03 16.67
CA ALA A 24 -4.80 1.97 16.30
C ALA A 24 -4.06 0.74 15.73
N PRO A 25 -4.57 -0.49 15.92
CA PRO A 25 -3.99 -1.68 15.30
C PRO A 25 -4.13 -1.65 13.76
N GLY A 26 -3.10 -2.09 13.05
CA GLY A 26 -3.02 -1.96 11.57
C GLY A 26 -2.65 -0.54 11.14
N LEU A 27 -2.93 -0.21 9.87
CA LEU A 27 -2.67 1.12 9.31
C LEU A 27 -4.00 1.75 8.86
N ARG A 28 -4.51 2.72 9.61
CA ARG A 28 -5.71 3.48 9.20
C ARG A 28 -5.33 4.46 8.10
N ILE A 29 -6.15 4.48 7.05
CA ILE A 29 -6.05 5.40 5.92
C ILE A 29 -7.40 6.12 5.80
N GLY A 30 -7.35 7.44 5.98
CA GLY A 30 -8.52 8.31 5.83
C GLY A 30 -8.99 8.39 4.39
N ARG A 31 -10.32 8.43 4.18
CA ARG A 31 -10.92 8.63 2.85
C ARG A 31 -10.65 10.01 2.26
N GLY A 32 -10.79 10.11 0.94
CA GLY A 32 -10.53 11.33 0.18
C GLY A 32 -9.04 11.61 0.01
N GLY A 33 -8.23 10.55 -0.03
CA GLY A 33 -6.82 10.61 -0.40
C GLY A 33 -6.64 10.76 -1.90
N THR A 34 -5.48 11.27 -2.29
CA THR A 34 -5.05 11.33 -3.70
C THR A 34 -3.64 10.79 -3.79
N LEU A 35 -3.25 10.25 -4.96
CA LEU A 35 -1.87 9.78 -5.22
C LEU A 35 -0.93 10.99 -5.42
N ALA A 36 -0.82 11.81 -4.39
CA ALA A 36 0.04 12.97 -4.31
C ALA A 36 0.61 13.03 -2.88
N THR A 37 1.90 13.31 -2.79
CA THR A 37 2.55 13.52 -1.49
C THR A 37 1.97 14.74 -0.78
N GLY A 38 1.71 14.63 0.52
CA GLY A 38 1.32 15.79 1.35
C GLY A 38 0.33 15.50 2.47
N ASP A 39 -0.35 14.36 2.46
CA ASP A 39 -1.30 13.97 3.51
C ASP A 39 -1.00 12.56 4.05
N PRO A 40 -0.22 12.44 5.14
CA PRO A 40 0.13 11.14 5.70
C PRO A 40 -1.07 10.43 6.36
N VAL A 41 -2.16 11.13 6.66
CA VAL A 41 -3.36 10.50 7.26
C VAL A 41 -4.18 9.80 6.17
N ARG A 42 -4.15 10.31 4.94
CA ARG A 42 -4.92 9.78 3.80
C ARG A 42 -4.13 8.94 2.82
N MET A 43 -2.84 8.72 3.09
CA MET A 43 -1.98 7.92 2.26
C MET A 43 -1.04 7.06 3.10
N GLN A 44 -1.00 5.77 2.80
CA GLN A 44 0.06 4.90 3.27
C GLN A 44 1.10 4.72 2.18
N ARG A 45 2.39 4.85 2.54
CA ARG A 45 3.51 4.61 1.63
C ARG A 45 4.37 3.46 2.13
N PHE A 46 4.78 2.60 1.20
CA PHE A 46 5.75 1.54 1.41
C PHE A 46 6.92 1.71 0.45
N SER A 47 8.16 1.75 0.92
CA SER A 47 9.34 1.89 0.04
C SER A 47 10.06 0.56 -0.18
N LEU A 48 10.55 0.38 -1.40
CA LEU A 48 11.57 -0.58 -1.77
C LEU A 48 12.80 0.22 -2.19
N ASP A 49 13.79 0.29 -1.28
CA ASP A 49 15.03 1.03 -1.45
C ASP A 49 16.15 0.08 -1.90
N PRO A 50 16.46 -0.01 -3.20
CA PRO A 50 17.59 -0.79 -3.65
C PRO A 50 18.90 -0.06 -3.28
N THR A 51 19.85 -0.77 -2.68
CA THR A 51 21.16 -0.19 -2.31
C THR A 51 22.10 0.02 -3.50
N GLU A 52 21.71 -0.43 -4.69
CA GLU A 52 22.44 -0.35 -5.94
C GLU A 52 21.47 -0.25 -7.13
N ALA A 53 21.97 0.17 -8.30
CA ALA A 53 21.14 0.27 -9.48
C ALA A 53 20.56 -1.10 -9.86
N VAL A 54 19.24 -1.15 -10.06
CA VAL A 54 18.52 -2.41 -10.31
C VAL A 54 17.50 -2.24 -11.43
N THR A 55 17.29 -3.30 -12.20
CA THR A 55 16.16 -3.37 -13.14
C THR A 55 15.15 -4.38 -12.65
N ILE A 56 13.93 -3.91 -12.40
CA ILE A 56 12.79 -4.75 -12.06
C ILE A 56 12.01 -4.99 -13.35
N SER A 57 11.93 -6.25 -13.78
CA SER A 57 11.26 -6.65 -15.00
C SER A 57 10.33 -7.82 -14.74
N GLY A 58 9.06 -7.66 -15.09
CA GLY A 58 8.06 -8.71 -14.91
C GLY A 58 6.66 -8.14 -14.70
N LYS A 59 5.73 -9.04 -14.39
CA LYS A 59 4.39 -8.66 -13.96
C LYS A 59 4.41 -8.35 -12.47
N LEU A 60 3.92 -7.16 -12.12
CA LEU A 60 3.88 -6.65 -10.75
C LEU A 60 2.46 -6.74 -10.20
N ARG A 61 2.29 -7.44 -9.07
CA ARG A 61 1.02 -7.57 -8.38
C ARG A 61 1.19 -7.27 -6.89
N LEU A 62 0.29 -6.48 -6.34
CA LEU A 62 0.21 -6.23 -4.91
C LEU A 62 -1.00 -6.98 -4.32
N GLU A 63 -0.78 -7.75 -3.26
CA GLU A 63 -1.84 -8.26 -2.41
C GLU A 63 -1.81 -7.53 -1.06
N VAL A 64 -2.96 -7.01 -0.63
CA VAL A 64 -3.14 -6.41 0.70
C VAL A 64 -4.40 -6.91 1.33
N TRP A 65 -4.44 -6.97 2.66
CA TRP A 65 -5.66 -7.23 3.40
C TRP A 65 -6.20 -5.92 3.96
N ALA A 66 -7.47 -5.64 3.72
CA ALA A 66 -8.10 -4.40 4.17
C ALA A 66 -9.53 -4.63 4.67
N ALA A 67 -9.95 -3.81 5.64
CA ALA A 67 -11.31 -3.76 6.17
C ALA A 67 -11.75 -2.30 6.35
N PRO A 68 -13.06 -1.99 6.26
CA PRO A 68 -13.59 -0.73 6.77
C PRO A 68 -13.20 -0.49 8.22
N ALA A 69 -12.81 0.75 8.54
CA ALA A 69 -12.39 1.11 9.89
C ALA A 69 -13.54 1.00 10.90
N GLU A 70 -14.75 1.36 10.47
CA GLU A 70 -15.93 1.47 11.33
C GLU A 70 -17.22 1.01 10.63
N GLY A 71 -18.29 0.86 11.43
CA GLY A 71 -19.65 0.65 10.93
C GLY A 71 -20.01 -0.77 10.48
N ARG A 72 -21.13 -0.84 9.75
CA ARG A 72 -21.68 -2.04 9.08
C ARG A 72 -21.50 -1.90 7.57
N LYS A 73 -21.62 -3.01 6.84
CA LYS A 73 -21.35 -3.21 5.41
C LYS A 73 -21.29 -1.93 4.57
N ARG A 74 -20.08 -1.39 4.38
CA ARG A 74 -19.82 -0.13 3.66
C ARG A 74 -19.18 -0.40 2.32
N GLN A 75 -19.58 0.40 1.32
CA GLN A 75 -18.86 0.44 0.06
C GLN A 75 -17.57 1.24 0.26
N VAL A 76 -16.45 0.63 -0.09
CA VAL A 76 -15.10 1.20 0.04
C VAL A 76 -14.33 0.97 -1.24
N GLU A 77 -13.39 1.87 -1.49
CA GLU A 77 -12.57 1.93 -2.69
C GLU A 77 -11.14 2.27 -2.29
N LEU A 78 -10.25 1.31 -2.53
CA LEU A 78 -8.83 1.44 -2.28
C LEU A 78 -8.12 1.57 -3.62
N VAL A 79 -7.26 2.58 -3.74
CA VAL A 79 -6.44 2.83 -4.92
C VAL A 79 -4.99 2.56 -4.54
N ALA A 80 -4.31 1.79 -5.39
CA ALA A 80 -2.88 1.54 -5.26
C ALA A 80 -2.13 2.20 -6.42
N GLY A 81 -1.02 2.87 -6.11
CA GLY A 81 -0.08 3.42 -7.08
C GLY A 81 1.29 2.77 -6.96
N LEU A 82 1.86 2.36 -8.08
CA LEU A 82 3.29 2.04 -8.20
C LEU A 82 4.03 3.32 -8.56
N VAL A 83 4.97 3.74 -7.74
CA VAL A 83 5.61 5.05 -7.83
C VAL A 83 7.12 4.89 -7.86
N ARG A 84 7.80 5.63 -8.71
CA ARG A 84 9.26 5.79 -8.69
C ARG A 84 9.59 7.15 -8.10
N CYS A 85 10.49 7.19 -7.14
CA CYS A 85 10.94 8.41 -6.50
C CYS A 85 12.44 8.57 -6.72
N ASN A 86 12.88 9.82 -6.89
CA ASN A 86 14.29 10.18 -6.96
C ASN A 86 14.67 10.93 -5.68
N ASP A 87 15.64 10.38 -4.95
CA ASP A 87 16.05 10.87 -3.63
C ASP A 87 16.77 12.22 -3.71
N THR A 88 17.46 12.47 -4.81
CA THR A 88 18.21 13.73 -5.04
C THR A 88 17.26 14.92 -5.20
N THR A 89 16.18 14.73 -5.96
CA THR A 89 15.24 15.81 -6.32
C THR A 89 13.98 15.82 -5.47
N GLY A 90 13.69 14.71 -4.78
CA GLY A 90 12.43 14.48 -4.07
C GLY A 90 11.22 14.29 -5.00
N VAL A 91 11.43 14.17 -6.31
CA VAL A 91 10.35 14.02 -7.30
C VAL A 91 9.91 12.56 -7.38
N CYS A 92 8.61 12.34 -7.27
CA CYS A 92 7.98 11.03 -7.42
C CYS A 92 7.05 11.00 -8.65
N THR A 93 7.13 9.93 -9.44
CA THR A 93 6.32 9.70 -10.65
C THR A 93 5.51 8.42 -10.49
N VAL A 94 4.19 8.52 -10.65
CA VAL A 94 3.31 7.36 -10.67
C VAL A 94 3.51 6.62 -12.00
N LEU A 95 3.97 5.38 -11.92
CA LEU A 95 4.21 4.50 -13.06
C LEU A 95 2.96 3.72 -13.48
N ALA A 96 2.15 3.31 -12.51
CA ALA A 96 0.91 2.57 -12.72
C ALA A 96 -0.04 2.73 -11.54
N THR A 97 -1.32 2.52 -11.78
CA THR A 97 -2.38 2.54 -10.76
C THR A 97 -3.35 1.41 -10.99
N ASP A 98 -3.92 0.89 -9.91
CA ASP A 98 -5.07 -0.01 -9.97
C ASP A 98 -6.03 0.28 -8.80
N THR A 99 -7.29 -0.16 -8.91
CA THR A 99 -8.35 0.19 -7.96
C THR A 99 -9.23 -1.01 -7.64
N GLU A 100 -9.44 -1.24 -6.34
CA GLU A 100 -10.31 -2.29 -5.83
C GLU A 100 -11.51 -1.68 -5.10
N LYS A 101 -12.72 -2.15 -5.44
CA LYS A 101 -13.98 -1.69 -4.86
C LYS A 101 -14.74 -2.87 -4.27
N TRP A 102 -15.20 -2.74 -3.03
CA TRP A 102 -15.97 -3.81 -2.38
C TRP A 102 -16.94 -3.27 -1.33
N LYS A 103 -17.77 -4.19 -0.81
CA LYS A 103 -18.63 -3.96 0.34
C LYS A 103 -18.17 -4.84 1.51
N GLY A 104 -17.42 -4.25 2.44
CA GLY A 104 -16.86 -4.95 3.60
C GLY A 104 -17.54 -4.55 4.90
N ASP A 105 -17.36 -5.36 5.94
CA ASP A 105 -17.79 -5.08 7.31
C ASP A 105 -16.58 -4.78 8.21
N ARG A 106 -16.79 -4.04 9.30
CA ARG A 106 -15.70 -3.68 10.23
C ARG A 106 -15.06 -4.94 10.81
N GLY A 107 -13.73 -5.00 10.75
CA GLY A 107 -12.93 -6.08 11.33
C GLY A 107 -12.84 -7.34 10.46
N ASP A 108 -13.67 -7.44 9.43
CA ASP A 108 -13.61 -8.51 8.44
C ASP A 108 -12.61 -8.13 7.35
N PHE A 109 -11.33 -8.44 7.59
CA PHE A 109 -10.27 -8.19 6.62
C PHE A 109 -10.45 -9.08 5.40
N GLU A 110 -10.49 -8.45 4.24
CA GLU A 110 -10.60 -9.13 2.95
C GLU A 110 -9.33 -8.88 2.12
N ARG A 111 -8.88 -9.93 1.43
CA ARG A 111 -7.73 -9.83 0.54
C ARG A 111 -8.11 -9.09 -0.74
N ARG A 112 -7.33 -8.07 -1.08
CA ARG A 112 -7.42 -7.23 -2.27
C ARG A 112 -6.18 -7.40 -3.12
N ARG A 113 -6.38 -7.38 -4.43
CA ARG A 113 -5.33 -7.62 -5.41
C ARG A 113 -5.29 -6.46 -6.38
N PHE A 114 -4.11 -5.93 -6.58
CA PHE A 114 -3.86 -4.87 -7.54
C PHE A 114 -2.89 -5.41 -8.58
N ASP A 115 -3.26 -5.31 -9.85
CA ASP A 115 -2.47 -5.77 -10.98
C ASP A 115 -1.93 -4.57 -11.76
N PHE A 116 -0.66 -4.24 -11.56
CA PHE A 116 -0.02 -3.16 -12.27
C PHE A 116 0.39 -3.58 -13.69
N GLY A 117 0.23 -4.85 -14.06
CA GLY A 117 0.65 -5.36 -15.36
C GLY A 117 2.17 -5.56 -15.46
N ARG A 118 2.66 -5.66 -16.71
CA ARG A 118 4.07 -5.94 -17.00
C ARG A 118 4.85 -4.63 -17.12
N HIS A 119 5.91 -4.49 -16.32
CA HIS A 119 6.80 -3.34 -16.32
C HIS A 119 8.25 -3.76 -16.47
N GLN A 120 9.04 -2.83 -17.01
CA GLN A 120 10.49 -2.83 -16.93
C GLN A 120 10.91 -1.47 -16.34
N VAL A 121 11.29 -1.46 -15.08
CA VAL A 121 11.68 -0.25 -14.35
C VAL A 121 13.16 -0.35 -14.03
N ALA A 122 13.96 0.57 -14.58
CA ALA A 122 15.34 0.78 -14.17
C ALA A 122 15.38 1.85 -13.08
N LEU A 123 15.95 1.48 -11.93
CA LEU A 123 16.19 2.37 -10.80
C LEU A 123 17.69 2.64 -10.73
N ALA A 124 18.06 3.91 -10.72
CA ALA A 124 19.40 4.34 -10.37
C ALA A 124 19.64 4.16 -8.86
N ALA A 125 20.89 4.35 -8.42
CA ALA A 125 21.24 4.20 -7.01
C ALA A 125 20.66 5.30 -6.10
N ASP A 126 20.19 6.41 -6.67
CA ASP A 126 19.50 7.51 -5.99
C ASP A 126 17.98 7.47 -6.23
N GLU A 127 17.45 6.29 -6.52
CA GLU A 127 16.03 6.10 -6.79
C GLU A 127 15.48 4.86 -6.11
N HIS A 128 14.21 4.96 -5.70
CA HIS A 128 13.49 3.87 -5.08
C HIS A 128 12.10 3.71 -5.68
N LEU A 129 11.48 2.57 -5.40
CA LEU A 129 10.06 2.36 -5.68
C LEU A 129 9.27 2.57 -4.40
N GLU A 130 8.10 3.18 -4.54
CA GLU A 130 7.09 3.20 -3.51
C GLU A 130 5.78 2.56 -4.00
N ILE A 131 5.06 1.93 -3.07
CA ILE A 131 3.65 1.62 -3.19
C ILE A 131 2.89 2.65 -2.38
N TRP A 132 1.97 3.37 -3.03
CA TRP A 132 1.07 4.30 -2.38
C TRP A 132 -0.32 3.71 -2.31
N LEU A 133 -0.91 3.67 -1.13
CA LEU A 133 -2.30 3.27 -0.92
C LEU A 133 -3.11 4.47 -0.45
N VAL A 134 -4.22 4.75 -1.12
CA VAL A 134 -5.16 5.82 -0.75
C VAL A 134 -6.59 5.33 -0.80
N VAL A 135 -7.43 5.85 0.08
CA VAL A 135 -8.87 5.56 0.09
C VAL A 135 -9.59 6.64 -0.71
N ALA A 136 -10.30 6.26 -1.76
CA ALA A 136 -10.96 7.21 -2.66
C ALA A 136 -12.06 7.99 -1.93
N SER A 137 -12.35 9.21 -2.39
CA SER A 137 -13.38 10.09 -1.82
C SER A 137 -14.78 9.50 -1.83
N GLU A 138 -15.04 8.62 -2.78
CA GLU A 138 -16.29 7.91 -3.03
C GLU A 138 -16.55 6.80 -2.00
N SER A 139 -15.52 6.43 -1.22
CA SER A 139 -15.67 5.47 -0.13
C SER A 139 -16.60 6.01 0.94
N GLN A 140 -17.46 5.13 1.45
CA GLN A 140 -18.37 5.45 2.54
C GLN A 140 -17.69 5.45 3.92
N GLU A 141 -16.45 4.99 4.00
CA GLU A 141 -15.69 4.85 5.24
C GLU A 141 -14.17 4.88 4.99
N ASP A 142 -13.40 5.17 6.03
CA ASP A 142 -11.96 4.95 6.08
C ASP A 142 -11.63 3.45 6.01
N LEU A 143 -10.38 3.12 5.67
CA LEU A 143 -9.90 1.74 5.66
C LEU A 143 -8.81 1.51 6.70
N VAL A 144 -8.75 0.28 7.21
CA VAL A 144 -7.61 -0.26 7.94
C VAL A 144 -6.95 -1.31 7.05
N VAL A 145 -5.65 -1.16 6.82
CA VAL A 145 -4.83 -2.14 6.09
C VAL A 145 -4.05 -2.98 7.09
N ALA A 146 -4.07 -4.30 6.91
CA ALA A 146 -3.25 -5.21 7.69
C ALA A 146 -1.82 -5.25 7.11
N PHE A 147 -0.84 -5.06 7.99
CA PHE A 147 0.57 -5.10 7.64
C PHE A 147 1.35 -5.91 8.69
N ASP A 148 2.27 -6.76 8.22
CA ASP A 148 3.10 -7.68 9.04
C ASP A 148 2.32 -8.54 10.07
N ALA A 149 1.10 -8.94 9.70
CA ALA A 149 0.24 -9.84 10.48
C ALA A 149 0.17 -11.23 9.83
N GLY A 150 0.42 -12.28 10.63
CA GLY A 150 0.58 -13.68 10.23
C GLY A 150 -0.64 -14.26 9.53
N TRP A 151 -1.83 -13.87 9.98
CA TRP A 151 -3.10 -14.26 9.36
C TRP A 151 -3.47 -13.41 8.13
N TYR A 152 -2.75 -12.31 7.88
CA TYR A 152 -3.03 -11.34 6.83
C TYR A 152 -1.75 -10.94 6.08
N THR A 153 -1.20 -11.90 5.33
CA THR A 153 0.04 -11.72 4.57
C THR A 153 -0.19 -10.75 3.40
N SER A 154 0.24 -9.50 3.56
CA SER A 154 0.31 -8.51 2.46
C SER A 154 1.68 -8.65 1.76
N ASN A 155 1.71 -8.73 0.42
CA ASN A 155 2.92 -9.01 -0.35
C ASN A 155 2.91 -8.33 -1.72
N LEU A 156 4.09 -7.91 -2.20
CA LEU A 156 4.31 -7.53 -3.61
C LEU A 156 4.96 -8.72 -4.34
N GLU A 157 4.26 -9.25 -5.34
CA GLU A 157 4.74 -10.35 -6.18
C GLU A 157 5.31 -9.81 -7.50
N VAL A 158 6.52 -10.25 -7.83
CA VAL A 158 7.14 -10.04 -9.14
C VAL A 158 7.22 -11.40 -9.83
N SER A 159 6.48 -11.58 -10.92
CA SER A 159 6.49 -12.82 -11.72
C SER A 159 7.09 -12.59 -13.10
N ARG A 160 7.83 -13.57 -13.61
CA ARG A 160 8.50 -13.50 -14.92
C ARG A 160 7.51 -13.57 -16.09
#